data_AF-A0A6G6AM30-F1
#
_entry.id   AF-A0A6G6AM30-F1
#
_cell.length_a   1.000
_cell.length_b   1.000
_cell.length_c   1.000
_cell.angle_alpha   90.00
_cell.angle_beta   90.00
_cell.angle_gamma   90.00
#
_symmetry.space_group_name_H-M   'P 1'
#
loop_
_entity.id
_entity.type
_entity.pdbx_description
1 polymer ?
#
loop_
_entity_poly.entity_id
_entity_poly.type
_entity_poly.pdbx_seq_one_letter_code
_entity_poly.pdbx_strand_id
1 'polypeptide(L)'
;MLDVHPSGFYAWLQQPHSQRHQADLRLTGQIKQFWLESGCVYGYRKIHLDLRDSGQQCGVNRVWRLMKRIGIKAQVGYRSPRARKGEASIVSPNRLQ
;
A
#
# COMPACT_ATOMS: atom_id res chain seq x y z
N MET A 1 -12.04 13.55 34.26
CA MET A 1 -13.33 13.84 33.59
C MET A 1 -13.00 14.33 32.19
N LEU A 2 -13.59 13.77 31.13
CA LEU A 2 -13.34 14.26 29.77
C LEU A 2 -14.02 15.63 29.63
N ASP A 3 -13.25 16.68 29.37
CA ASP A 3 -13.72 18.07 29.30
C ASP A 3 -14.43 18.33 27.95
N VAL A 4 -15.57 17.68 27.75
CA VAL A 4 -16.34 17.73 26.50
C VAL A 4 -17.75 18.20 26.82
N HIS A 5 -18.24 19.18 26.07
CA HIS A 5 -19.61 19.65 26.22
C HIS A 5 -20.61 18.50 25.95
N PRO A 6 -21.66 18.31 26.78
CA PRO A 6 -22.60 17.19 26.66
C PRO A 6 -23.21 17.03 25.26
N SER A 7 -23.51 18.14 24.57
CA SER A 7 -24.05 18.08 23.20
C SER A 7 -23.07 17.47 22.18
N GLY A 8 -21.76 17.69 22.36
CA GLY A 8 -20.72 17.08 21.52
C GLY A 8 -20.60 15.57 21.76
N PHE A 9 -20.74 15.16 23.02
CA PHE A 9 -20.77 13.74 23.40
C PHE A 9 -21.97 13.01 22.77
N TYR A 10 -23.18 13.57 22.90
CA TYR A 10 -24.38 12.96 22.32
C TYR A 10 -24.41 13.02 20.78
N ALA A 11 -23.86 14.08 20.17
CA ALA A 11 -23.72 14.13 18.71
C ALA A 11 -22.77 13.03 18.18
N TRP A 12 -21.65 12.80 18.86
CA TRP A 12 -20.75 11.69 18.55
C TRP A 12 -21.41 10.33 18.77
N LEU A 13 -22.18 10.17 19.86
CA LEU A 13 -22.89 8.93 20.17
C LEU A 13 -23.88 8.53 19.05
N GLN A 14 -24.53 9.52 18.41
CA GLN A 14 -25.46 9.28 17.30
C GLN A 14 -24.76 8.96 15.97
N GLN A 15 -23.54 9.42 15.76
CA GLN A 15 -22.75 9.21 14.53
C GLN A 15 -21.28 8.90 14.86
N PRO A 16 -20.99 7.71 15.40
CA PRO A 16 -19.65 7.38 15.90
C PRO A 16 -18.60 7.29 14.78
N HIS A 17 -19.03 7.06 13.54
CA HIS A 17 -18.16 6.94 12.37
C HIS A 17 -18.21 8.20 11.51
N SER A 18 -17.09 8.91 11.44
CA SER A 18 -16.92 10.04 10.52
C SER A 18 -17.06 9.59 9.05
N GLN A 19 -17.44 10.51 8.18
CA GLN A 19 -17.50 10.27 6.73
C GLN A 19 -16.17 9.72 6.19
N ARG A 20 -15.04 10.20 6.73
CA ARG A 20 -13.70 9.71 6.37
C ARG A 20 -13.51 8.24 6.75
N HIS A 21 -14.03 7.81 7.90
CA HIS A 21 -13.98 6.42 8.31
C HIS A 21 -14.79 5.53 7.35
N GLN A 22 -16.00 5.94 6.98
CA GLN A 22 -16.82 5.21 6.02
C GLN A 22 -16.15 5.11 4.64
N ALA A 23 -15.54 6.19 4.16
CA ALA A 23 -14.76 6.18 2.92
C ALA A 23 -13.53 5.26 3.00
N ASP A 24 -12.83 5.26 4.15
CA ASP A 24 -11.70 4.35 4.39
C ASP A 24 -12.16 2.88 4.39
N LEU A 25 -13.32 2.55 4.96
CA LEU A 25 -13.89 1.20 4.92
C LEU A 25 -14.18 0.74 3.48
N ARG A 26 -14.85 1.59 2.67
CA ARG A 26 -15.12 1.28 1.25
C ARG A 26 -13.84 1.06 0.46
N LEU A 27 -12.85 1.95 0.64
CA LEU A 27 -11.56 1.85 -0.03
C LEU A 27 -10.78 0.60 0.40
N THR A 28 -10.89 0.21 1.67
CA THR A 28 -10.26 -0.99 2.21
C THR A 28 -10.82 -2.26 1.55
N GLY A 29 -12.12 -2.29 1.25
CA GLY A 29 -12.75 -3.37 0.48
C GLY A 29 -12.13 -3.52 -0.92
N GLN A 30 -12.01 -2.42 -1.66
CA GLN A 30 -11.39 -2.40 -3.00
C GLN A 30 -9.91 -2.82 -2.94
N ILE A 31 -9.15 -2.32 -1.96
CA ILE A 31 -7.76 -2.71 -1.73
C ILE A 31 -7.64 -4.23 -1.56
N LYS A 32 -8.53 -4.83 -0.76
CA LYS A 32 -8.53 -6.28 -0.53
C LYS A 32 -8.90 -7.06 -1.79
N GLN A 33 -9.87 -6.57 -2.57
CA GLN A 33 -10.27 -7.13 -3.86
C GLN A 33 -9.06 -7.21 -4.82
N PHE A 34 -8.42 -6.08 -5.12
CA PHE A 34 -7.26 -6.04 -6.03
C PHE A 34 -6.09 -6.88 -5.52
N TRP A 35 -5.86 -6.88 -4.20
CA TRP A 35 -4.83 -7.72 -3.61
C TRP A 35 -5.09 -9.22 -3.86
N LEU A 36 -6.32 -9.69 -3.67
CA LEU A 36 -6.70 -11.08 -3.94
C LEU A 36 -6.64 -11.42 -5.43
N GLU A 37 -7.15 -10.53 -6.30
CA GLU A 37 -7.11 -10.71 -7.76
C GLU A 37 -5.68 -10.80 -8.30
N SER A 38 -4.72 -10.11 -7.67
CA SER A 38 -3.30 -10.21 -8.00
C SER A 38 -2.61 -11.50 -7.50
N GLY A 39 -3.35 -12.41 -6.85
CA GLY A 39 -2.78 -13.58 -6.17
C GLY A 39 -1.93 -13.18 -4.95
N CYS A 40 -2.32 -12.11 -4.25
CA CYS A 40 -1.62 -11.56 -3.09
C CYS A 40 -0.23 -10.96 -3.37
N VAL A 41 0.22 -10.93 -4.62
CA VAL A 41 1.57 -10.47 -5.00
C VAL A 41 1.71 -8.96 -4.90
N TYR A 42 0.62 -8.21 -5.11
CA TYR A 42 0.71 -6.76 -5.21
C TYR A 42 0.89 -6.09 -3.85
N GLY A 43 1.78 -5.10 -3.81
CA GLY A 43 1.95 -4.19 -2.68
C GLY A 43 1.21 -2.87 -2.90
N TYR A 44 1.23 -2.01 -1.88
CA TYR A 44 0.50 -0.74 -1.86
C TYR A 44 0.77 0.17 -3.06
N ARG A 45 1.96 0.10 -3.68
CA ARG A 45 2.29 0.88 -4.88
C ARG A 45 1.54 0.40 -6.12
N LYS A 46 1.43 -0.92 -6.32
CA LYS A 46 0.70 -1.51 -7.45
C LYS A 46 -0.80 -1.36 -7.25
N ILE A 47 -1.30 -1.67 -6.06
CA ILE A 47 -2.72 -1.47 -5.70
C ILE A 47 -3.14 -0.01 -5.86
N HIS A 48 -2.26 0.96 -5.58
CA HIS A 48 -2.57 2.36 -5.86
C HIS A 48 -2.79 2.64 -7.35
N LEU A 49 -2.02 2.01 -8.25
CA LEU A 49 -2.21 2.13 -9.69
C LEU A 49 -3.55 1.49 -10.09
N ASP A 50 -3.84 0.27 -9.62
CA ASP A 50 -5.11 -0.42 -9.92
C ASP A 50 -6.32 0.41 -9.43
N LEU A 51 -6.21 1.01 -8.24
CA LEU A 51 -7.21 1.92 -7.71
C LEU A 51 -7.39 3.15 -8.60
N ARG A 52 -6.29 3.76 -9.07
CA ARG A 52 -6.34 4.91 -9.98
C ARG A 52 -6.99 4.54 -11.30
N ASP A 53 -6.67 3.37 -11.85
CA ASP A 53 -7.21 2.86 -13.11
C ASP A 53 -8.71 2.54 -12.98
N SER A 54 -9.16 2.12 -11.79
CA SER A 54 -10.59 1.98 -11.46
C SER A 54 -11.32 3.31 -11.19
N GLY A 55 -10.64 4.45 -11.38
CA GLY A 55 -11.21 5.79 -11.18
C GLY A 55 -11.16 6.31 -9.74
N GLN A 56 -10.48 5.62 -8.82
CA GLN A 56 -10.39 6.07 -7.42
C GLN A 56 -9.26 7.07 -7.18
N GLN A 57 -9.65 8.25 -6.73
CA GLN A 57 -8.71 9.30 -6.33
C GLN A 57 -8.28 9.11 -4.88
N CYS A 58 -7.15 8.42 -4.69
CA CYS A 58 -6.55 8.25 -3.37
C CYS A 58 -5.03 8.40 -3.42
N GLY A 59 -4.43 8.95 -2.37
CA GLY A 59 -2.98 9.07 -2.27
C GLY A 59 -2.31 7.74 -1.90
N VAL A 60 -1.10 7.52 -2.40
CA VAL A 60 -0.27 6.33 -2.13
C VAL A 60 -0.16 6.03 -0.62
N ASN A 61 0.07 7.05 0.20
CA ASN A 61 0.22 6.90 1.66
C ASN A 61 -1.08 6.51 2.36
N ARG A 62 -2.25 6.83 1.77
CA ARG A 62 -3.55 6.37 2.26
C ARG A 62 -3.69 4.87 2.04
N VAL A 63 -3.36 4.38 0.83
CA VAL A 63 -3.36 2.95 0.51
C VAL A 63 -2.43 2.18 1.44
N TRP A 64 -1.18 2.66 1.60
CA TRP A 64 -0.22 2.06 2.54
C TRP A 64 -0.77 1.95 3.97
N ARG A 65 -1.32 3.05 4.49
CA ARG A 65 -1.90 3.08 5.85
C ARG A 65 -3.08 2.13 6.01
N LEU A 66 -3.96 2.04 5.00
CA LEU A 66 -5.10 1.13 5.04
C LEU A 66 -4.66 -0.32 4.99
N MET A 67 -3.77 -0.68 4.06
CA MET A 67 -3.18 -2.02 3.99
C MET A 67 -2.52 -2.42 5.30
N LYS A 68 -1.75 -1.51 5.92
CA LYS A 68 -1.11 -1.73 7.22
C LYS A 68 -2.15 -1.97 8.33
N ARG A 69 -3.25 -1.21 8.35
CA ARG A 69 -4.33 -1.36 9.35
C ARG A 69 -5.04 -2.71 9.26
N ILE A 70 -5.25 -3.24 8.06
CA ILE A 70 -5.85 -4.57 7.87
C ILE A 70 -4.83 -5.72 7.84
N GLY A 71 -3.54 -5.43 8.04
CA GLY A 71 -2.50 -6.45 8.15
C GLY A 71 -2.11 -7.13 6.83
N ILE A 72 -2.48 -6.58 5.67
CA ILE A 72 -2.11 -7.17 4.37
C ILE A 72 -0.86 -6.51 3.78
N LYS A 73 -0.06 -7.30 3.09
CA LYS A 73 1.17 -6.87 2.40
C LYS A 73 1.38 -7.74 1.16
N ALA A 74 2.27 -7.28 0.28
CA ALA A 74 2.72 -8.08 -0.85
C ALA A 74 3.29 -9.42 -0.36
N GLN A 75 2.76 -10.51 -0.88
CA GLN A 75 3.24 -11.87 -0.68
C GLN A 75 4.07 -12.25 -1.89
N VAL A 76 5.32 -11.80 -1.90
CA VAL A 76 6.29 -12.19 -2.93
C VAL A 76 7.02 -13.43 -2.42
N GLY A 77 7.14 -14.44 -3.28
CA GLY A 77 7.90 -15.65 -2.99
C GLY A 77 9.38 -15.37 -2.72
N TYR A 78 10.15 -16.45 -2.53
CA TYR A 78 11.58 -16.36 -2.29
C TYR A 78 12.30 -15.59 -3.40
N ARG A 79 13.14 -14.63 -3.03
CA ARG A 79 13.96 -13.88 -3.98
C ARG A 79 15.13 -14.76 -4.40
N SER A 80 15.22 -15.11 -5.69
CA SER A 80 16.37 -15.83 -6.22
C SER A 80 17.67 -15.10 -5.84
N PRO A 81 18.72 -15.83 -5.41
CA PRO A 81 19.99 -15.22 -5.07
C PRO A 81 20.52 -14.42 -6.25
N ARG A 82 21.15 -13.27 -5.97
CA ARG A 82 21.86 -12.53 -7.02
C ARG A 82 22.97 -13.44 -7.56
N ALA A 83 23.11 -13.48 -8.88
CA ALA A 83 24.24 -14.15 -9.51
C ALA A 83 25.55 -13.64 -8.89
N ARG A 84 26.47 -14.56 -8.58
CA ARG A 84 27.80 -14.18 -8.10
C ARG A 84 28.45 -13.35 -9.20
N LYS A 85 28.93 -12.15 -8.85
CA LYS A 85 29.78 -11.38 -9.77
C LYS A 85 31.05 -12.21 -9.99
N GLY A 86 31.34 -12.53 -11.24
CA GLY A 86 32.64 -13.10 -11.62
C GLY A 86 33.75 -12.08 -11.40
N GLU A 87 34.99 -12.55 -11.49
CA GLU A 87 36.16 -11.67 -11.44
C GLU A 87 36.12 -10.68 -12.61
N ALA A 88 36.48 -9.42 -12.36
CA ALA A 88 36.52 -8.42 -13.41
C ALA A 88 37.59 -8.81 -14.43
N SER A 89 37.22 -8.93 -15.70
CA SER A 89 38.19 -9.20 -16.77
C SER A 89 39.26 -8.11 -16.78
N ILE A 90 40.53 -8.50 -16.67
CA ILE A 90 41.67 -7.59 -16.75
C ILE A 90 41.59 -6.88 -18.11
N VAL A 91 41.34 -5.56 -18.09
CA VAL A 91 41.23 -4.75 -19.30
C VAL A 91 42.60 -4.73 -19.98
N SER A 92 42.69 -5.32 -21.18
CA SER A 92 43.92 -5.27 -21.97
C SER A 92 44.15 -3.84 -22.49
N PRO A 93 45.39 -3.31 -22.45
CA PRO A 93 45.68 -1.96 -22.92
C PRO A 93 45.47 -1.88 -24.44
N ASN A 94 44.63 -0.93 -24.87
CA ASN A 94 44.39 -0.66 -26.28
C ASN A 94 45.63 0.06 -26.87
N ARG A 95 46.41 -0.66 -27.68
CA ARG A 95 47.55 -0.09 -28.44
C ARG A 95 47.17 -0.01 -29.91
N LEU A 96 47.15 1.20 -30.45
CA LEU A 96 47.11 1.48 -31.89
C LEU A 96 48.56 1.60 -32.38
N GLN A 97 48.90 0.87 -33.45
CA GLN A 97 50.15 1.06 -34.21
C GLN A 97 49.88 1.94 -35.43
#